data_AF-A0A2V6DMS6-F1
#
_entry.id   AF-A0A2V6DMS6-F1
#
_cell.length_a   1.000
_cell.length_b   1.000
_cell.length_c   1.000
_cell.angle_alpha   90.00
_cell.angle_beta   90.00
_cell.angle_gamma   90.00
#
_symmetry.space_group_name_H-M   'P 1'
#
loop_
_entity.id
_entity.type
_entity.pdbx_description
1 polymer ?
#
loop_
_entity_poly.entity_id
_entity_poly.type
_entity_poly.pdbx_seq_one_letter_code
_entity_poly.pdbx_strand_id
1 'polypeptide(L)'
;MAHQQTESKRLLSHTIADWACALKYEHLSPEAIQAAKLFWFDSIGCALGGSQQDDAKILLKHYRAMGSGKGNATAFVSGFKTNPVDASFLNGHMIRAMDYNDIYWKADPCHPSDLIAAPLALCESEDLSGKDLVLATIVAYEIEMRLCEIGRPGVREYGWHHATLSAFAAPVAAGRVLNLTPGQMVSAIGISAARTFCPGAVTAGKLTNMKNTVDPWAGRMGAESALLARDGFSGPEHIIDGKEGLFAVFKHVQYKGQPATFDGEGLIKDLPTSPTSHYRILDCGMKSFPIEALSHAPLTAMMKTVKEHKLKANEVKEIKVEVIARAADILGDPHKYRPDSKETADHSLPYSLAVGLVDGMVTPLQFKEERVRDNALIPIMDKVKVVANEEFEALFPKFQPSRVTITTNDGKQHSTRVDVPKGDPRDPMTEDEIAVKFTALGGDLVGKDQCKKLQKFIMSMETADKLDGLFELTTARATLNKSRRKSANLHRCATFVAGAEMNALGQRQLAGKINGVGLPAHVALPAIASALAAPAGFFLATKRTADFGATRSRVHIGDTAIASHRANKFFCFADVVSEDG
;
A
#
# COMPACT_ATOMS: atom_id res chain seq x y z
N MET A 1 -8.22 -23.48 -50.22
CA MET A 1 -7.46 -22.52 -49.39
C MET A 1 -7.22 -23.21 -48.05
N ALA A 2 -5.97 -23.58 -47.77
CA ALA A 2 -5.62 -24.22 -46.51
C ALA A 2 -5.80 -23.19 -45.39
N HIS A 3 -6.64 -23.52 -44.39
CA HIS A 3 -6.62 -22.82 -43.12
C HIS A 3 -5.24 -23.05 -42.49
N GLN A 4 -4.38 -22.03 -42.52
CA GLN A 4 -3.31 -21.94 -41.56
C GLN A 4 -3.96 -21.98 -40.18
N GLN A 5 -3.85 -23.11 -39.48
CA GLN A 5 -3.95 -23.13 -38.03
C GLN A 5 -2.84 -22.21 -37.53
N THR A 6 -3.15 -20.94 -37.28
CA THR A 6 -2.32 -20.12 -36.41
C THR A 6 -2.33 -20.84 -35.06
N GLU A 7 -1.21 -21.43 -34.66
CA GLU A 7 -1.01 -21.86 -33.28
C GLU A 7 -1.48 -20.73 -32.39
N SER A 8 -2.52 -20.97 -31.59
CA SER A 8 -3.03 -19.98 -30.66
C SER A 8 -1.89 -19.63 -29.73
N LYS A 9 -1.43 -18.37 -29.76
CA LYS A 9 -0.37 -17.89 -28.88
C LYS A 9 -0.74 -18.25 -27.44
N ARG A 10 0.14 -18.98 -26.77
CA ARG A 10 -0.06 -19.35 -25.36
C ARG A 10 -0.22 -18.07 -24.52
N LEU A 11 -1.29 -18.00 -23.73
CA LEU A 11 -1.59 -16.87 -22.85
C LEU A 11 -0.52 -16.74 -21.75
N LEU A 12 -0.19 -15.51 -21.35
CA LEU A 12 0.87 -15.25 -20.36
C LEU A 12 0.55 -15.85 -18.99
N SER A 13 -0.73 -15.89 -18.61
CA SER A 13 -1.23 -16.49 -17.37
C SER A 13 -0.82 -17.96 -17.23
N HIS A 14 -0.84 -18.73 -18.32
CA HIS A 14 -0.44 -20.13 -18.34
C HIS A 14 1.07 -20.30 -18.14
N THR A 15 1.90 -19.45 -18.75
CA THR A 15 3.36 -19.51 -18.57
C THR A 15 3.77 -19.13 -17.15
N ILE A 16 3.14 -18.09 -16.57
CA ILE A 16 3.35 -17.70 -15.17
C ILE A 16 2.92 -18.83 -14.23
N ALA A 17 1.77 -19.44 -14.49
CA ALA A 17 1.25 -20.54 -13.69
C ALA A 17 2.18 -21.75 -13.70
N ASP A 18 2.63 -22.21 -14.86
CA ASP A 18 3.58 -23.31 -14.99
C ASP A 18 4.87 -23.04 -14.21
N TRP A 19 5.45 -21.85 -14.38
CA TRP A 19 6.68 -21.48 -13.71
C TRP A 19 6.51 -21.48 -12.19
N ALA A 20 5.48 -20.81 -11.68
CA ALA A 20 5.23 -20.72 -10.25
C ALA A 20 5.01 -22.12 -9.64
N CYS A 21 4.22 -22.98 -10.29
CA CYS A 21 3.96 -24.34 -9.82
C CYS A 21 5.21 -25.24 -9.87
N ALA A 22 6.11 -25.03 -10.85
CA ALA A 22 7.33 -25.82 -11.02
C ALA A 22 8.50 -25.33 -10.16
N LEU A 23 8.48 -24.09 -9.68
CA LEU A 23 9.57 -23.52 -8.88
C LEU A 23 9.67 -24.22 -7.52
N LYS A 24 10.90 -24.58 -7.15
CA LYS A 24 11.25 -25.27 -5.91
C LYS A 24 12.20 -24.42 -5.08
N TYR A 25 12.25 -24.67 -3.77
CA TYR A 25 13.16 -23.99 -2.87
C TYR A 25 14.62 -24.17 -3.29
N GLU A 26 14.98 -25.35 -3.81
CA GLU A 26 16.34 -25.68 -4.27
C GLU A 26 16.72 -24.95 -5.56
N HIS A 27 15.78 -24.29 -6.25
CA HIS A 27 16.10 -23.43 -7.39
C HIS A 27 16.47 -22.02 -6.95
N LEU A 28 16.20 -21.62 -5.71
CA LEU A 28 16.45 -20.25 -5.26
C LEU A 28 17.95 -20.01 -5.06
N SER A 29 18.42 -18.81 -5.45
CA SER A 29 19.79 -18.43 -5.15
C SER A 29 19.96 -18.15 -3.64
N PRO A 30 21.15 -18.39 -3.05
CA PRO A 30 21.42 -18.04 -1.66
C PRO A 30 21.15 -16.56 -1.35
N GLU A 31 21.44 -15.67 -2.30
CA GLU A 31 21.22 -14.24 -2.18
C GLU A 31 19.73 -13.91 -2.15
N ALA A 32 18.91 -14.57 -2.97
CA ALA A 32 17.46 -14.36 -2.99
C ALA A 32 16.80 -14.84 -1.69
N ILE A 33 17.27 -15.98 -1.15
CA ILE A 33 16.82 -16.47 0.17
C ILE A 33 17.19 -15.45 1.26
N GLN A 34 18.42 -14.96 1.26
CA GLN A 34 18.87 -13.96 2.24
C GLN A 34 18.07 -12.65 2.12
N ALA A 35 17.82 -12.18 0.90
CA ALA A 35 16.99 -11.00 0.65
C ALA A 35 15.56 -11.19 1.18
N ALA A 36 14.93 -12.34 0.91
CA ALA A 36 13.60 -12.65 1.44
C ALA A 36 13.55 -12.57 2.98
N LYS A 37 14.58 -13.08 3.67
CA LYS A 37 14.66 -12.99 5.15
C LYS A 37 14.81 -11.56 5.63
N LEU A 38 15.63 -10.75 4.96
CA LEU A 38 15.78 -9.33 5.29
C LEU A 38 14.49 -8.53 5.04
N PHE A 39 13.77 -8.80 3.95
CA PHE A 39 12.47 -8.18 3.70
C PHE A 39 11.41 -8.61 4.71
N TRP A 40 11.40 -9.87 5.14
CA TRP A 40 10.56 -10.29 6.26
C TRP A 40 10.94 -9.61 7.57
N PHE A 41 12.24 -9.45 7.83
CA PHE A 41 12.70 -8.75 9.03
C PHE A 41 12.18 -7.31 9.03
N ASP A 42 12.35 -6.60 7.91
CA ASP A 42 11.83 -5.25 7.74
C ASP A 42 10.30 -5.18 7.86
N SER A 43 9.59 -6.05 7.13
CA SER A 43 8.12 -6.04 7.03
C SER A 43 7.47 -6.33 8.38
N ILE A 44 8.00 -7.27 9.16
CA ILE A 44 7.50 -7.51 10.53
C ILE A 44 7.78 -6.30 11.43
N GLY A 45 8.93 -5.64 11.29
CA GLY A 45 9.20 -4.38 11.99
C GLY A 45 8.15 -3.31 11.65
N CYS A 46 7.88 -3.13 10.36
CA CYS A 46 6.83 -2.25 9.84
C CYS A 46 5.45 -2.63 10.40
N ALA A 47 5.11 -3.92 10.45
CA ALA A 47 3.85 -4.40 11.03
C ALA A 47 3.72 -4.06 12.53
N LEU A 48 4.79 -4.20 13.31
CA LEU A 48 4.77 -3.84 14.74
C LEU A 48 4.48 -2.33 14.93
N GLY A 49 5.15 -1.46 14.17
CA GLY A 49 4.87 -0.02 14.22
C GLY A 49 3.50 0.36 13.64
N GLY A 50 3.11 -0.30 12.55
CA GLY A 50 1.83 -0.09 11.86
C GLY A 50 0.62 -0.51 12.68
N SER A 51 0.76 -1.53 13.53
CA SER A 51 -0.30 -1.97 14.45
C SER A 51 -0.77 -0.87 15.44
N GLN A 52 0.05 0.15 15.65
CA GLN A 52 -0.21 1.25 16.58
C GLN A 52 -0.97 2.41 15.92
N GLN A 53 -1.10 2.41 14.59
CA GLN A 53 -1.83 3.42 13.83
C GLN A 53 -3.35 3.31 14.09
N ASP A 54 -4.07 4.42 13.94
CA ASP A 54 -5.49 4.47 14.24
C ASP A 54 -6.33 3.68 13.25
N ASP A 55 -5.93 3.63 11.98
CA ASP A 55 -6.57 2.80 10.96
C ASP A 55 -6.46 1.30 11.28
N ALA A 56 -5.32 0.82 11.78
CA ALA A 56 -5.15 -0.56 12.23
C ALA A 56 -6.12 -0.91 13.37
N LYS A 57 -6.35 0.02 14.32
CA LYS A 57 -7.35 -0.15 15.40
C LYS A 57 -8.77 -0.20 14.87
N ILE A 58 -9.10 0.66 13.89
CA ILE A 58 -10.41 0.68 13.23
C ILE A 58 -10.68 -0.64 12.53
N LEU A 59 -9.73 -1.11 11.71
CA LEU A 59 -9.84 -2.38 10.99
C LEU A 59 -9.95 -3.56 11.96
N LEU A 60 -9.08 -3.65 12.97
CA LEU A 60 -9.15 -4.73 13.97
C LEU A 60 -10.49 -4.75 14.70
N LYS A 61 -11.04 -3.58 15.08
CA LYS A 61 -12.38 -3.49 15.68
C LYS A 61 -13.45 -4.00 14.73
N HIS A 62 -13.40 -3.62 13.45
CA HIS A 62 -14.35 -4.05 12.44
C HIS A 62 -14.32 -5.57 12.24
N TYR A 63 -13.14 -6.17 12.02
CA TYR A 63 -13.02 -7.61 11.78
C TYR A 63 -13.31 -8.45 13.02
N ARG A 64 -13.08 -7.93 14.23
CA ARG A 64 -13.56 -8.57 15.47
C ARG A 64 -15.08 -8.62 15.57
N ALA A 65 -15.77 -7.62 15.04
CA ALA A 65 -17.23 -7.59 15.03
C ALA A 65 -17.83 -8.53 13.97
N MET A 66 -17.14 -8.70 12.84
CA MET A 66 -17.54 -9.59 11.75
C MET A 66 -17.19 -11.06 12.02
N GLY A 67 -16.06 -11.31 12.68
CA GLY A 67 -15.49 -12.64 12.87
C GLY A 67 -15.93 -13.31 14.18
N SER A 68 -15.88 -14.64 14.19
CA SER A 68 -16.17 -15.46 15.38
C SER A 68 -15.04 -15.46 16.43
N GLY A 69 -13.85 -14.95 16.07
CA GLY A 69 -12.62 -15.10 16.85
C GLY A 69 -12.05 -16.52 16.89
N LYS A 70 -12.53 -17.43 16.03
CA LYS A 70 -12.18 -18.86 15.99
C LYS A 70 -11.62 -19.28 14.63
N GLY A 71 -10.55 -18.62 14.19
CA GLY A 71 -9.84 -18.97 12.95
C GLY A 71 -8.50 -19.65 13.16
N ASN A 72 -7.89 -20.08 12.06
CA ASN A 72 -6.56 -20.72 12.00
C ASN A 72 -5.46 -19.78 11.47
N ALA A 73 -5.75 -18.48 11.29
CA ALA A 73 -4.75 -17.47 10.99
C ALA A 73 -4.80 -16.31 12.00
N THR A 74 -3.65 -15.73 12.32
CA THR A 74 -3.45 -14.79 13.43
C THR A 74 -3.07 -13.41 12.91
N ALA A 75 -3.82 -12.39 13.34
CA ALA A 75 -3.44 -11.01 13.15
C ALA A 75 -2.30 -10.63 14.11
N PHE A 76 -1.23 -10.04 13.59
CA PHE A 76 -0.06 -9.60 14.38
C PHE A 76 -0.46 -8.73 15.57
N VAL A 77 0.37 -8.77 16.61
CA VAL A 77 0.27 -7.95 17.83
C VAL A 77 -0.94 -8.27 18.69
N SER A 78 -2.14 -8.20 18.14
CA SER A 78 -3.39 -8.44 18.84
C SER A 78 -3.63 -9.92 19.18
N GLY A 79 -3.00 -10.85 18.45
CA GLY A 79 -3.26 -12.28 18.55
C GLY A 79 -4.68 -12.67 18.13
N PHE A 80 -5.41 -11.78 17.45
CA PHE A 80 -6.78 -12.07 17.01
C PHE A 80 -6.76 -13.15 15.93
N LYS A 81 -7.46 -14.27 16.19
CA LYS A 81 -7.56 -15.38 15.25
C LYS A 81 -8.81 -15.26 14.36
N THR A 82 -8.61 -15.35 13.05
CA THR A 82 -9.65 -15.29 12.01
C THR A 82 -9.27 -16.16 10.80
N ASN A 83 -10.08 -16.16 9.76
CA ASN A 83 -9.78 -16.87 8.51
C ASN A 83 -8.53 -16.26 7.82
N PRO A 84 -7.81 -17.03 6.97
CA PRO A 84 -6.57 -16.56 6.34
C PRO A 84 -6.76 -15.33 5.44
N VAL A 85 -7.94 -15.13 4.84
CA VAL A 85 -8.25 -13.97 3.99
C VAL A 85 -8.26 -12.68 4.81
N ASP A 86 -8.96 -12.66 5.93
CA ASP A 86 -9.03 -11.49 6.80
C ASP A 86 -7.73 -11.24 7.56
N ALA A 87 -7.04 -12.31 7.99
CA ALA A 87 -5.73 -12.21 8.63
C ALA A 87 -4.68 -11.63 7.67
N SER A 88 -4.68 -12.07 6.41
CA SER A 88 -3.86 -11.50 5.34
C SER A 88 -4.08 -9.99 5.21
N PHE A 89 -5.34 -9.54 5.16
CA PHE A 89 -5.66 -8.12 5.02
C PHE A 89 -5.16 -7.30 6.21
N LEU A 90 -5.44 -7.76 7.44
CA LEU A 90 -5.01 -7.06 8.66
C LEU A 90 -3.48 -6.97 8.75
N ASN A 91 -2.79 -8.07 8.46
CA ASN A 91 -1.33 -8.13 8.51
C ASN A 91 -0.67 -7.30 7.41
N GLY A 92 -1.18 -7.38 6.17
CA GLY A 92 -0.73 -6.56 5.06
C GLY A 92 -0.94 -5.07 5.33
N HIS A 93 -2.10 -4.67 5.88
CA HIS A 93 -2.33 -3.29 6.30
C HIS A 93 -1.28 -2.82 7.30
N MET A 94 -0.99 -3.63 8.33
CA MET A 94 0.00 -3.26 9.33
C MET A 94 1.40 -3.10 8.72
N ILE A 95 1.80 -3.93 7.75
CA ILE A 95 3.06 -3.75 7.01
C ILE A 95 3.07 -2.40 6.29
N ARG A 96 1.96 -2.05 5.62
CA ARG A 96 1.86 -0.89 4.72
C ARG A 96 1.57 0.46 5.41
N ALA A 97 0.95 0.46 6.59
CA ALA A 97 0.31 1.64 7.20
C ALA A 97 1.25 2.84 7.45
N MET A 98 2.54 2.60 7.62
CA MET A 98 3.52 3.67 7.84
C MET A 98 4.25 4.13 6.57
N ASP A 99 4.00 3.50 5.42
CA ASP A 99 4.75 3.73 4.18
C ASP A 99 6.27 3.55 4.34
N TYR A 100 6.64 2.60 5.19
CA TYR A 100 8.02 2.36 5.61
C TYR A 100 8.53 0.99 5.15
N ASN A 101 7.70 0.22 4.46
CA ASN A 101 8.09 -1.04 3.86
C ASN A 101 8.88 -0.82 2.55
N ASP A 102 9.18 -1.89 1.84
CA ASP A 102 10.03 -1.88 0.64
C ASP A 102 9.47 -1.03 -0.51
N ILE A 103 10.26 -0.86 -1.57
CA ILE A 103 9.86 -0.12 -2.77
C ILE A 103 10.63 -0.64 -3.98
N TYR A 104 9.91 -0.84 -5.08
CA TYR A 104 10.48 -0.97 -6.41
C TYR A 104 9.83 0.05 -7.33
N TRP A 105 10.61 0.67 -8.22
CA TRP A 105 10.08 1.69 -9.14
C TRP A 105 10.75 1.60 -10.51
N LYS A 106 9.96 1.27 -11.54
CA LYS A 106 10.34 1.37 -12.96
C LYS A 106 9.32 2.17 -13.76
N ALA A 107 8.52 1.54 -14.62
CA ALA A 107 7.43 2.24 -15.31
C ALA A 107 6.30 2.55 -14.34
N ASP A 108 5.94 1.57 -13.50
CA ASP A 108 5.12 1.76 -12.31
C ASP A 108 5.94 1.47 -11.04
N PRO A 109 5.54 2.05 -9.88
CA PRO A 109 6.05 1.64 -8.58
C PRO A 109 5.26 0.46 -8.01
N CYS A 110 5.85 -0.28 -7.08
CA CYS A 110 5.15 -1.23 -6.23
C CYS A 110 5.85 -1.42 -4.88
N HIS A 111 5.14 -2.07 -3.96
CA HIS A 111 5.61 -2.44 -2.64
C HIS A 111 5.43 -3.95 -2.46
N PRO A 112 6.36 -4.80 -2.95
CA PRO A 112 6.12 -6.25 -2.99
C PRO A 112 5.89 -6.92 -1.64
N SER A 113 6.40 -6.31 -0.57
CA SER A 113 6.09 -6.71 0.81
C SER A 113 4.61 -6.55 1.20
N ASP A 114 3.78 -5.87 0.42
CA ASP A 114 2.33 -5.81 0.68
C ASP A 114 1.64 -7.14 0.34
N LEU A 115 2.24 -7.94 -0.55
CA LEU A 115 1.66 -9.19 -1.03
C LEU A 115 2.04 -10.40 -0.18
N ILE A 116 3.06 -10.29 0.68
CA ILE A 116 3.61 -11.44 1.43
C ILE A 116 2.78 -11.80 2.68
N ALA A 117 1.88 -10.93 3.13
CA ALA A 117 0.95 -11.23 4.22
C ALA A 117 -0.04 -12.35 3.87
N ALA A 118 -0.42 -12.46 2.59
CA ALA A 118 -1.30 -13.51 2.08
C ALA A 118 -0.69 -14.92 2.19
N PRO A 119 0.50 -15.20 1.61
CA PRO A 119 1.13 -16.49 1.77
C PRO A 119 1.47 -16.80 3.23
N LEU A 120 1.83 -15.81 4.06
CA LEU A 120 2.04 -16.04 5.50
C LEU A 120 0.78 -16.53 6.22
N ALA A 121 -0.36 -15.86 6.03
CA ALA A 121 -1.63 -16.25 6.65
C ALA A 121 -2.09 -17.64 6.19
N LEU A 122 -1.86 -17.96 4.91
CA LEU A 122 -2.16 -19.28 4.36
C LEU A 122 -1.22 -20.36 4.92
N CYS A 123 0.08 -20.08 5.02
CA CYS A 123 1.04 -21.00 5.64
C CYS A 123 0.69 -21.30 7.10
N GLU A 124 0.27 -20.31 7.89
CA GLU A 124 -0.23 -20.57 9.25
C GLU A 124 -1.48 -21.46 9.23
N SER A 125 -2.43 -21.13 8.36
CA SER A 125 -3.73 -21.81 8.32
C SER A 125 -3.65 -23.27 7.87
N GLU A 126 -2.62 -23.61 7.10
CA GLU A 126 -2.40 -24.92 6.48
C GLU A 126 -1.16 -25.64 7.06
N ASP A 127 -0.58 -25.14 8.17
CA ASP A 127 0.59 -25.73 8.84
C ASP A 127 1.83 -25.90 7.93
N LEU A 128 2.08 -24.93 7.04
CA LEU A 128 3.18 -24.98 6.07
C LEU A 128 4.50 -24.42 6.64
N SER A 129 5.60 -24.81 6.00
CA SER A 129 6.95 -24.52 6.47
C SER A 129 7.42 -23.11 6.12
N GLY A 130 8.49 -22.67 6.78
CA GLY A 130 9.15 -21.42 6.41
C GLY A 130 9.82 -21.48 5.03
N LYS A 131 10.17 -22.66 4.51
CA LYS A 131 10.63 -22.80 3.11
C LYS A 131 9.52 -22.46 2.12
N ASP A 132 8.30 -22.91 2.39
CA ASP A 132 7.13 -22.59 1.56
C ASP A 132 6.87 -21.07 1.55
N LEU A 133 7.03 -20.43 2.72
CA LEU A 133 6.89 -18.97 2.84
C LEU A 133 7.98 -18.22 2.06
N VAL A 134 9.25 -18.59 2.19
CA VAL A 134 10.36 -17.96 1.46
C VAL A 134 10.17 -18.11 -0.05
N LEU A 135 9.79 -19.30 -0.51
CA LEU A 135 9.53 -19.55 -1.92
C LEU A 135 8.38 -18.70 -2.46
N ALA A 136 7.26 -18.63 -1.74
CA ALA A 136 6.12 -17.79 -2.13
C ALA A 136 6.43 -16.29 -2.07
N THR A 137 7.29 -15.86 -1.14
CA THR A 137 7.80 -14.49 -1.07
C THR A 137 8.54 -14.13 -2.35
N ILE A 138 9.47 -14.98 -2.80
CA ILE A 138 10.22 -14.73 -4.03
C ILE A 138 9.30 -14.72 -5.26
N VAL A 139 8.28 -15.59 -5.29
CA VAL A 139 7.26 -15.58 -6.35
C VAL A 139 6.47 -14.27 -6.39
N ALA A 140 6.09 -13.71 -5.23
CA ALA A 140 5.40 -12.42 -5.16
C ALA A 140 6.24 -11.30 -5.79
N TYR A 141 7.51 -11.17 -5.35
CA TYR A 141 8.43 -10.14 -5.84
C TYR A 141 8.70 -10.30 -7.34
N GLU A 142 8.94 -11.53 -7.81
CA GLU A 142 9.26 -11.78 -9.20
C GLU A 142 8.14 -11.32 -10.15
N ILE A 143 6.89 -11.66 -9.85
CA ILE A 143 5.77 -11.32 -10.74
C ILE A 143 5.37 -9.86 -10.63
N GLU A 144 5.28 -9.29 -9.42
CA GLU A 144 4.86 -7.91 -9.26
C GLU A 144 5.87 -6.92 -9.84
N MET A 145 7.15 -7.16 -9.63
CA MET A 145 8.21 -6.30 -10.17
C MET A 145 8.27 -6.39 -11.70
N ARG A 146 8.04 -7.58 -12.29
CA ARG A 146 7.86 -7.71 -13.74
C ARG A 146 6.69 -6.88 -14.26
N LEU A 147 5.55 -6.91 -13.59
CA LEU A 147 4.39 -6.11 -14.01
C LEU A 147 4.69 -4.59 -14.00
N CYS A 148 5.57 -4.14 -13.12
CA CYS A 148 6.03 -2.75 -13.06
C CYS A 148 7.00 -2.34 -14.20
N GLU A 149 7.51 -3.29 -14.97
CA GLU A 149 8.48 -3.07 -16.05
C GLU A 149 7.85 -3.04 -17.44
N ILE A 150 6.68 -3.66 -17.62
CA ILE A 150 6.14 -4.00 -18.95
C ILE A 150 5.33 -2.88 -19.60
N GLY A 151 4.72 -2.00 -18.82
CA GLY A 151 3.87 -0.91 -19.32
C GLY A 151 4.69 0.31 -19.78
N ARG A 152 4.38 0.88 -20.94
CA ARG A 152 4.98 2.14 -21.43
C ARG A 152 3.93 3.03 -22.09
N PRO A 153 3.65 4.23 -21.53
CA PRO A 153 3.87 4.59 -20.12
C PRO A 153 3.13 3.62 -19.17
N GLY A 154 3.43 3.67 -17.88
CA GLY A 154 2.81 2.84 -16.85
C GLY A 154 1.31 3.11 -16.68
N VAL A 155 0.62 2.26 -15.92
CA VAL A 155 -0.83 2.39 -15.68
C VAL A 155 -1.17 3.67 -14.93
N ARG A 156 -0.24 4.17 -14.11
CA ARG A 156 -0.40 5.43 -13.36
C ARG A 156 -0.55 6.65 -14.25
N GLU A 157 0.13 6.70 -15.38
CA GLU A 157 -0.01 7.81 -16.34
C GLU A 157 -1.43 7.89 -16.94
N TYR A 158 -2.21 6.82 -16.86
CA TYR A 158 -3.62 6.78 -17.26
C TYR A 158 -4.59 7.04 -16.10
N GLY A 159 -4.08 7.45 -14.93
CA GLY A 159 -4.90 7.79 -13.76
C GLY A 159 -5.30 6.61 -12.89
N TRP A 160 -4.66 5.44 -13.07
CA TRP A 160 -4.87 4.27 -12.21
C TRP A 160 -3.83 4.23 -11.09
N HIS A 161 -4.11 3.51 -10.01
CA HIS A 161 -3.13 3.20 -8.97
C HIS A 161 -2.42 1.89 -9.30
N HIS A 162 -1.14 1.80 -8.94
CA HIS A 162 -0.29 0.65 -9.24
C HIS A 162 -0.74 -0.65 -8.57
N ALA A 163 -1.44 -0.58 -7.43
CA ALA A 163 -2.14 -1.71 -6.80
C ALA A 163 -3.06 -2.51 -7.75
N THR A 164 -3.47 -1.91 -8.88
CA THR A 164 -4.16 -2.63 -9.96
C THR A 164 -3.30 -3.79 -10.49
N LEU A 165 -2.00 -3.57 -10.67
CA LEU A 165 -1.05 -4.59 -11.13
C LEU A 165 -0.83 -5.66 -10.05
N SER A 166 -0.78 -5.26 -8.78
CA SER A 166 -0.60 -6.16 -7.65
C SER A 166 -1.71 -7.24 -7.56
N ALA A 167 -2.91 -6.95 -8.05
CA ALA A 167 -4.01 -7.90 -8.15
C ALA A 167 -3.73 -9.11 -9.07
N PHE A 168 -2.83 -8.95 -10.04
CA PHE A 168 -2.39 -10.03 -10.94
C PHE A 168 -1.29 -10.89 -10.29
N ALA A 169 -0.45 -10.29 -9.43
CA ALA A 169 0.67 -10.96 -8.78
C ALA A 169 0.26 -11.70 -7.49
N ALA A 170 -0.59 -11.09 -6.66
CA ALA A 170 -1.04 -11.62 -5.38
C ALA A 170 -1.53 -13.10 -5.41
N PRO A 171 -2.40 -13.52 -6.35
CA PRO A 171 -2.87 -14.90 -6.40
C PRO A 171 -1.76 -15.90 -6.78
N VAL A 172 -0.66 -15.46 -7.40
CA VAL A 172 0.45 -16.36 -7.77
C VAL A 172 1.21 -16.82 -6.53
N ALA A 173 1.50 -15.90 -5.60
CA ALA A 173 2.15 -16.23 -4.34
C ALA A 173 1.23 -17.04 -3.41
N ALA A 174 -0.04 -16.65 -3.29
CA ALA A 174 -1.04 -17.38 -2.52
C ALA A 174 -1.31 -18.78 -3.11
N GLY A 175 -1.41 -18.89 -4.43
CA GLY A 175 -1.57 -20.18 -5.10
C GLY A 175 -0.34 -21.08 -4.95
N ARG A 176 0.86 -20.48 -4.86
CA ARG A 176 2.09 -21.24 -4.65
C ARG A 176 2.08 -21.96 -3.31
N VAL A 177 1.71 -21.28 -2.21
CA VAL A 177 1.65 -21.93 -0.89
C VAL A 177 0.56 -23.00 -0.82
N LEU A 178 -0.55 -22.80 -1.53
CA LEU A 178 -1.64 -23.78 -1.59
C LEU A 178 -1.36 -24.97 -2.52
N ASN A 179 -0.18 -25.05 -3.14
CA ASN A 179 0.21 -26.07 -4.11
C ASN A 179 -0.84 -26.24 -5.23
N LEU A 180 -1.37 -25.13 -5.74
CA LEU A 180 -2.32 -25.16 -6.86
C LEU A 180 -1.70 -25.84 -8.08
N THR A 181 -2.54 -26.54 -8.84
CA THR A 181 -2.17 -26.97 -10.20
C THR A 181 -2.10 -25.77 -11.14
N PRO A 182 -1.41 -25.86 -12.30
CA PRO A 182 -1.35 -24.76 -13.26
C PRO A 182 -2.73 -24.23 -13.67
N GLY A 183 -3.73 -25.10 -13.88
CA GLY A 183 -5.09 -24.67 -14.23
C GLY A 183 -5.80 -23.92 -13.11
N GLN A 184 -5.60 -24.34 -11.86
CA GLN A 184 -6.12 -23.61 -10.70
C GLN A 184 -5.40 -22.27 -10.52
N MET A 185 -4.09 -22.22 -10.75
CA MET A 185 -3.32 -20.97 -10.70
C MET A 185 -3.79 -19.96 -11.76
N VAL A 186 -4.02 -20.39 -13.00
CA VAL A 186 -4.63 -19.56 -14.05
C VAL A 186 -6.00 -19.03 -13.60
N SER A 187 -6.83 -19.88 -13.00
CA SER A 187 -8.13 -19.47 -12.47
C SER A 187 -7.98 -18.45 -11.33
N ALA A 188 -7.05 -18.65 -10.40
CA ALA A 188 -6.79 -17.72 -9.30
C ALA A 188 -6.36 -16.33 -9.81
N ILE A 189 -5.46 -16.28 -10.79
CA ILE A 189 -5.05 -15.03 -11.47
C ILE A 189 -6.28 -14.35 -12.09
N GLY A 190 -7.09 -15.11 -12.82
CA GLY A 190 -8.32 -14.62 -13.44
C GLY A 190 -9.32 -14.04 -12.44
N ILE A 191 -9.61 -14.76 -11.35
CA ILE A 191 -10.58 -14.34 -10.32
C ILE A 191 -10.12 -13.05 -9.63
N SER A 192 -8.84 -12.96 -9.27
CA SER A 192 -8.28 -11.81 -8.56
C SER A 192 -8.28 -10.56 -9.45
N ALA A 193 -7.74 -10.68 -10.65
CA ALA A 193 -7.57 -9.54 -11.55
C ALA A 193 -8.90 -9.02 -12.13
N ALA A 194 -9.85 -9.90 -12.44
CA ALA A 194 -11.11 -9.50 -13.10
C ALA A 194 -12.00 -8.57 -12.27
N ARG A 195 -11.80 -8.51 -10.96
CA ARG A 195 -12.62 -7.71 -10.03
C ARG A 195 -11.84 -6.59 -9.35
N THR A 196 -10.58 -6.36 -9.72
CA THR A 196 -9.72 -5.36 -9.09
C THR A 196 -9.37 -4.23 -10.05
N PHE A 197 -9.89 -3.04 -9.79
CA PHE A 197 -9.40 -1.80 -10.36
C PHE A 197 -9.24 -0.78 -9.22
N CYS A 198 -8.11 -0.08 -9.17
CA CYS A 198 -7.87 0.95 -8.16
C CYS A 198 -7.62 2.29 -8.86
N PRO A 199 -8.56 3.25 -8.81
CA PRO A 199 -8.33 4.58 -9.36
C PRO A 199 -7.21 5.33 -8.61
N GLY A 200 -6.41 6.11 -9.31
CA GLY A 200 -5.31 6.92 -8.74
C GLY A 200 -5.77 8.00 -7.75
N ALA A 201 -7.07 8.26 -7.68
CA ALA A 201 -7.70 9.17 -6.73
C ALA A 201 -7.36 8.84 -5.26
N VAL A 202 -7.06 7.57 -4.95
CA VAL A 202 -6.59 7.14 -3.62
C VAL A 202 -5.31 7.84 -3.15
N THR A 203 -4.53 8.39 -4.09
CA THR A 203 -3.28 9.14 -3.85
C THR A 203 -3.32 10.58 -4.34
N ALA A 204 -4.48 11.09 -4.76
CA ALA A 204 -4.63 12.44 -5.32
C ALA A 204 -5.32 13.39 -4.33
N GLY A 205 -4.89 14.67 -4.33
CA GLY A 205 -5.49 15.69 -3.47
C GLY A 205 -5.29 15.40 -1.98
N LYS A 206 -6.36 15.51 -1.18
CA LYS A 206 -6.30 15.21 0.26
C LYS A 206 -6.24 13.70 0.49
N LEU A 207 -5.08 13.23 0.96
CA LEU A 207 -4.86 11.83 1.31
C LEU A 207 -5.76 11.39 2.47
N THR A 208 -6.17 10.12 2.44
CA THR A 208 -6.94 9.45 3.50
C THR A 208 -6.30 8.12 3.85
N ASN A 209 -6.72 7.50 4.96
CA ASN A 209 -6.24 6.19 5.39
C ASN A 209 -6.47 5.07 4.34
N MET A 210 -7.34 5.31 3.34
CA MET A 210 -7.56 4.36 2.24
C MET A 210 -6.25 4.01 1.51
N LYS A 211 -5.33 4.97 1.38
CA LYS A 211 -4.01 4.78 0.77
C LYS A 211 -3.21 3.65 1.43
N ASN A 212 -3.39 3.43 2.73
CA ASN A 212 -2.68 2.38 3.47
C ASN A 212 -3.23 0.97 3.19
N THR A 213 -4.36 0.85 2.48
CA THR A 213 -5.05 -0.43 2.27
C THR A 213 -5.03 -0.92 0.83
N VAL A 214 -4.62 -0.10 -0.15
CA VAL A 214 -4.79 -0.39 -1.58
C VAL A 214 -4.12 -1.70 -2.01
N ASP A 215 -2.85 -1.92 -1.67
CA ASP A 215 -2.14 -3.16 -1.94
C ASP A 215 -2.51 -4.31 -0.97
N PRO A 216 -2.72 -4.06 0.35
CA PRO A 216 -3.28 -5.07 1.25
C PRO A 216 -4.62 -5.66 0.78
N TRP A 217 -5.46 -4.87 0.11
CA TRP A 217 -6.67 -5.37 -0.55
C TRP A 217 -6.35 -6.32 -1.71
N ALA A 218 -5.35 -6.01 -2.54
CA ALA A 218 -4.89 -6.94 -3.57
C ALA A 218 -4.37 -8.26 -2.96
N GLY A 219 -3.59 -8.19 -1.88
CA GLY A 219 -3.14 -9.36 -1.11
C GLY A 219 -4.30 -10.21 -0.58
N ARG A 220 -5.30 -9.56 0.04
CA ARG A 220 -6.55 -10.21 0.50
C ARG A 220 -7.24 -10.96 -0.63
N MET A 221 -7.39 -10.30 -1.77
CA MET A 221 -8.07 -10.84 -2.94
C MET A 221 -7.28 -11.98 -3.57
N GLY A 222 -5.94 -11.92 -3.57
CA GLY A 222 -5.08 -13.03 -3.97
C GLY A 222 -5.30 -14.28 -3.12
N ALA A 223 -5.36 -14.12 -1.79
CA ALA A 223 -5.64 -15.24 -0.86
C ALA A 223 -7.02 -15.86 -1.11
N GLU A 224 -8.07 -15.03 -1.21
CA GLU A 224 -9.43 -15.52 -1.49
C GLU A 224 -9.53 -16.20 -2.85
N SER A 225 -8.90 -15.62 -3.89
CA SER A 225 -8.94 -16.17 -5.25
C SER A 225 -8.22 -17.51 -5.36
N ALA A 226 -7.10 -17.67 -4.66
CA ALA A 226 -6.37 -18.94 -4.62
C ALA A 226 -7.17 -20.04 -3.91
N LEU A 227 -7.86 -19.71 -2.81
CA LEU A 227 -8.76 -20.64 -2.12
C LEU A 227 -9.95 -21.03 -3.00
N LEU A 228 -10.61 -20.06 -3.65
CA LEU A 228 -11.71 -20.32 -4.57
C LEU A 228 -11.28 -21.21 -5.74
N ALA A 229 -10.12 -20.94 -6.34
CA ALA A 229 -9.59 -21.76 -7.43
C ALA A 229 -9.21 -23.17 -6.98
N ARG A 230 -8.65 -23.32 -5.75
CA ARG A 230 -8.41 -24.63 -5.14
C ARG A 230 -9.69 -25.47 -5.10
N ASP A 231 -10.79 -24.83 -4.74
CA ASP A 231 -12.12 -25.45 -4.61
C ASP A 231 -12.86 -25.60 -5.96
N GLY A 232 -12.23 -25.22 -7.08
CA GLY A 232 -12.73 -25.46 -8.43
C GLY A 232 -13.48 -24.29 -9.07
N PHE A 233 -13.48 -23.10 -8.45
CA PHE A 233 -14.01 -21.90 -9.10
C PHE A 233 -13.10 -21.49 -10.27
N SER A 234 -13.67 -21.34 -11.47
CA SER A 234 -12.93 -20.97 -12.68
C SER A 234 -12.77 -19.45 -12.81
N GLY A 235 -11.59 -18.99 -13.27
CA GLY A 235 -11.34 -17.59 -13.64
C GLY A 235 -11.06 -17.40 -15.13
N PRO A 236 -11.18 -16.17 -15.67
CA PRO A 236 -10.85 -15.88 -17.06
C PRO A 236 -9.35 -16.04 -17.33
N GLU A 237 -8.97 -17.05 -18.12
CA GLU A 237 -7.56 -17.32 -18.44
C GLU A 237 -6.89 -16.21 -19.25
N HIS A 238 -7.66 -15.40 -19.98
CA HIS A 238 -7.20 -14.37 -20.92
C HIS A 238 -7.01 -12.98 -20.28
N ILE A 239 -7.02 -12.89 -18.94
CA ILE A 239 -7.11 -11.63 -18.20
C ILE A 239 -5.92 -10.68 -18.39
N ILE A 240 -4.76 -11.17 -18.83
CA ILE A 240 -3.56 -10.36 -19.07
C ILE A 240 -3.50 -9.88 -20.53
N ASP A 241 -3.22 -10.81 -21.45
CA ASP A 241 -2.84 -10.52 -22.84
C ASP A 241 -3.90 -10.92 -23.88
N GLY A 242 -5.07 -11.38 -23.44
CA GLY A 242 -6.15 -11.73 -24.33
C GLY A 242 -7.22 -10.64 -24.48
N LYS A 243 -8.33 -10.99 -25.14
CA LYS A 243 -9.43 -10.07 -25.43
C LYS A 243 -9.99 -9.49 -24.13
N GLU A 244 -10.15 -8.16 -24.07
CA GLU A 244 -10.68 -7.45 -22.89
C GLU A 244 -9.85 -7.64 -21.59
N GLY A 245 -8.66 -8.24 -21.68
CA GLY A 245 -7.68 -8.29 -20.60
C GLY A 245 -6.90 -6.97 -20.44
N LEU A 246 -5.97 -6.94 -19.49
CA LEU A 246 -5.16 -5.76 -19.14
C LEU A 246 -4.59 -5.05 -20.37
N PHE A 247 -3.92 -5.78 -21.26
CA PHE A 247 -3.25 -5.19 -22.42
C PHE A 247 -4.26 -4.61 -23.42
N ALA A 248 -5.39 -5.30 -23.62
CA ALA A 248 -6.44 -4.86 -24.52
C ALA A 248 -7.13 -3.58 -24.00
N VAL A 249 -7.49 -3.56 -22.72
CA VAL A 249 -8.18 -2.40 -22.09
C VAL A 249 -7.31 -1.14 -22.18
N PHE A 250 -6.03 -1.24 -21.82
CA PHE A 250 -5.15 -0.07 -21.84
C PHE A 250 -4.73 0.37 -23.25
N LYS A 251 -4.81 -0.51 -24.26
CA LYS A 251 -4.59 -0.13 -25.67
C LYS A 251 -5.65 0.87 -26.17
N HIS A 252 -6.82 0.95 -25.52
CA HIS A 252 -7.91 1.86 -25.88
C HIS A 252 -7.82 3.24 -25.22
N VAL A 253 -6.83 3.49 -24.36
CA VAL A 253 -6.62 4.79 -23.71
C VAL A 253 -5.32 5.43 -24.21
N GLN A 254 -5.26 6.77 -24.15
CA GLN A 254 -4.11 7.54 -24.62
C GLN A 254 -3.62 8.50 -23.53
N TYR A 255 -2.30 8.65 -23.42
CA TYR A 255 -1.63 9.63 -22.59
C TYR A 255 -0.69 10.45 -23.48
N LYS A 256 -0.86 11.77 -23.49
CA LYS A 256 -0.13 12.68 -24.40
C LYS A 256 -0.16 12.23 -25.87
N GLY A 257 -1.32 11.73 -26.32
CA GLY A 257 -1.54 11.26 -27.69
C GLY A 257 -0.91 9.91 -28.04
N GLN A 258 -0.28 9.21 -27.08
CA GLN A 258 0.30 7.88 -27.28
C GLN A 258 -0.53 6.81 -26.55
N PRO A 259 -0.86 5.67 -27.18
CA PRO A 259 -1.52 4.56 -26.50
C PRO A 259 -0.56 3.84 -25.55
N ALA A 260 -1.11 3.10 -24.59
CA ALA A 260 -0.29 2.22 -23.76
C ALA A 260 0.29 1.07 -24.59
N THR A 261 1.55 0.74 -24.35
CA THR A 261 2.18 -0.47 -24.87
C THR A 261 2.58 -1.37 -23.71
N PHE A 262 2.40 -2.68 -23.88
CA PHE A 262 2.80 -3.68 -22.88
C PHE A 262 3.76 -4.68 -23.50
N ASP A 263 4.90 -4.85 -22.87
CA ASP A 263 5.90 -5.86 -23.22
C ASP A 263 5.57 -7.20 -22.55
N GLY A 264 4.71 -7.98 -23.20
CA GLY A 264 4.34 -9.31 -22.69
C GLY A 264 5.52 -10.28 -22.58
N GLU A 265 6.56 -10.13 -23.41
CA GLU A 265 7.77 -10.96 -23.31
C GLU A 265 8.54 -10.62 -22.03
N GLY A 266 8.67 -9.34 -21.68
CA GLY A 266 9.28 -8.91 -20.41
C GLY A 266 8.66 -9.56 -19.16
N LEU A 267 7.36 -9.89 -19.22
CA LEU A 267 6.66 -10.56 -18.13
C LEU A 267 7.05 -12.03 -17.93
N ILE A 268 7.55 -12.72 -18.96
CA ILE A 268 7.79 -14.18 -18.91
C ILE A 268 9.21 -14.60 -19.31
N LYS A 269 9.97 -13.71 -19.94
CA LYS A 269 11.32 -13.99 -20.41
C LYS A 269 12.25 -14.23 -19.23
N ASP A 270 13.07 -15.26 -19.33
CA ASP A 270 14.09 -15.62 -18.33
C ASP A 270 13.52 -15.69 -16.91
N LEU A 271 12.31 -16.27 -16.76
CA LEU A 271 11.78 -16.60 -15.44
C LEU A 271 12.77 -17.55 -14.72
N PRO A 272 13.18 -17.25 -13.47
CA PRO A 272 14.31 -17.91 -12.85
C PRO A 272 13.96 -19.35 -12.47
N THR A 273 14.85 -20.30 -12.78
CA THR A 273 14.61 -21.74 -12.52
C THR A 273 15.82 -22.47 -11.94
N SER A 274 16.86 -21.75 -11.52
CA SER A 274 18.07 -22.35 -10.97
C SER A 274 18.74 -21.46 -9.92
N PRO A 275 19.60 -22.01 -9.04
CA PRO A 275 20.31 -21.23 -8.01
C PRO A 275 21.24 -20.14 -8.55
N THR A 276 21.54 -20.17 -9.85
CA THR A 276 22.37 -19.17 -10.53
C THR A 276 21.54 -18.15 -11.31
N SER A 277 20.21 -18.28 -11.30
CA SER A 277 19.30 -17.33 -11.94
C SER A 277 19.26 -16.03 -11.15
N HIS A 278 19.04 -14.91 -11.85
CA HIS A 278 18.75 -13.64 -11.22
C HIS A 278 17.28 -13.61 -10.76
N TYR A 279 17.05 -13.21 -9.51
CA TYR A 279 15.73 -13.04 -8.93
C TYR A 279 15.47 -11.57 -8.65
N ARG A 280 14.30 -11.05 -9.05
CA ARG A 280 13.97 -9.62 -8.94
C ARG A 280 13.92 -9.10 -7.52
N ILE A 281 13.72 -9.96 -6.51
CA ILE A 281 13.83 -9.55 -5.10
C ILE A 281 15.17 -8.87 -4.78
N LEU A 282 16.24 -9.18 -5.53
CA LEU A 282 17.55 -8.56 -5.39
C LEU A 282 17.60 -7.11 -5.90
N ASP A 283 16.64 -6.71 -6.73
CA ASP A 283 16.51 -5.36 -7.30
C ASP A 283 15.53 -4.48 -6.50
N CYS A 284 14.91 -5.03 -5.45
CA CYS A 284 13.96 -4.29 -4.62
C CYS A 284 14.72 -3.45 -3.57
N GLY A 285 14.27 -2.21 -3.36
CA GLY A 285 14.82 -1.32 -2.35
C GLY A 285 14.09 -1.43 -1.02
N MET A 286 14.77 -1.07 0.07
CA MET A 286 14.19 -1.04 1.41
C MET A 286 14.21 0.39 1.96
N LYS A 287 13.06 0.91 2.39
CA LYS A 287 12.99 2.29 2.89
C LYS A 287 13.76 2.43 4.20
N SER A 288 14.75 3.32 4.21
CA SER A 288 15.51 3.71 5.41
C SER A 288 14.76 4.72 6.28
N PHE A 289 13.85 5.50 5.68
CA PHE A 289 12.99 6.48 6.35
C PHE A 289 11.49 6.23 6.06
N PRO A 290 10.56 6.55 6.99
CA PRO A 290 9.10 6.43 6.80
C PRO A 290 8.53 7.56 5.95
N ILE A 291 9.04 7.74 4.73
CA ILE A 291 8.66 8.84 3.84
C ILE A 291 8.45 8.34 2.41
N GLU A 292 7.80 9.17 1.61
CA GLU A 292 7.63 9.01 0.17
C GLU A 292 8.99 8.77 -0.53
N ALA A 293 9.01 7.86 -1.51
CA ALA A 293 10.22 7.29 -2.08
C ALA A 293 11.17 8.34 -2.71
N LEU A 294 10.63 9.31 -3.45
CA LEU A 294 11.42 10.38 -4.08
C LEU A 294 12.10 11.29 -3.05
N SER A 295 11.62 11.30 -1.79
CA SER A 295 12.20 12.09 -0.70
C SER A 295 13.44 11.45 -0.04
N HIS A 296 13.74 10.17 -0.31
CA HIS A 296 14.86 9.47 0.34
C HIS A 296 16.23 10.00 -0.10
N ALA A 297 16.43 10.26 -1.39
CA ALA A 297 17.72 10.76 -1.90
C ALA A 297 18.02 12.19 -1.41
N PRO A 298 17.06 13.14 -1.47
CA PRO A 298 17.23 14.46 -0.85
C PRO A 298 17.52 14.40 0.66
N LEU A 299 16.77 13.59 1.42
CA LEU A 299 17.00 13.47 2.86
C LEU A 299 18.37 12.86 3.17
N THR A 300 18.78 11.80 2.44
CA THR A 300 20.11 11.20 2.56
C THR A 300 21.21 12.22 2.28
N ALA A 301 21.06 13.03 1.22
CA ALA A 301 22.02 14.07 0.87
C ALA A 301 22.12 15.13 1.99
N MET A 302 20.98 15.64 2.47
CA MET A 302 20.95 16.61 3.57
C MET A 302 21.61 16.07 4.84
N MET A 303 21.26 14.84 5.24
CA MET A 303 21.81 14.21 6.45
C MET A 303 23.33 14.02 6.35
N LYS A 304 23.85 13.65 5.18
CA LYS A 304 25.30 13.60 4.92
C LYS A 304 25.94 14.98 5.05
N THR A 305 25.39 16.00 4.38
CA THR A 305 25.90 17.39 4.46
C THR A 305 25.91 17.92 5.90
N VAL A 306 24.82 17.73 6.65
CA VAL A 306 24.68 18.16 8.05
C VAL A 306 25.70 17.46 8.93
N LYS A 307 25.89 16.14 8.77
CA LYS A 307 26.84 15.35 9.56
C LYS A 307 28.29 15.73 9.27
N GLU A 308 28.67 15.87 8.01
CA GLU A 308 30.04 16.20 7.58
C GLU A 308 30.47 17.58 8.08
N HIS A 309 29.56 18.55 8.04
CA HIS A 309 29.86 19.94 8.40
C HIS A 309 29.37 20.35 9.79
N LYS A 310 28.76 19.42 10.55
CA LYS A 310 28.23 19.64 11.91
C LYS A 310 27.28 20.82 12.00
N LEU A 311 26.45 21.01 10.97
CA LEU A 311 25.53 22.14 10.86
C LEU A 311 24.40 22.03 11.88
N LYS A 312 23.98 23.17 12.44
CA LYS A 312 22.81 23.27 13.32
C LYS A 312 21.66 23.98 12.62
N ALA A 313 20.43 23.62 12.99
CA ALA A 313 19.22 24.18 12.38
C ALA A 313 19.14 25.72 12.41
N ASN A 314 19.65 26.35 13.47
CA ASN A 314 19.68 27.81 13.63
C ASN A 314 20.74 28.51 12.79
N GLU A 315 21.71 27.79 12.24
CA GLU A 315 22.77 28.32 11.37
C GLU A 315 22.37 28.30 9.89
N VAL A 316 21.30 27.58 9.54
CA VAL A 316 20.85 27.39 8.16
C VAL A 316 19.99 28.58 7.70
N LYS A 317 20.36 29.15 6.56
CA LYS A 317 19.61 30.20 5.85
C LYS A 317 18.70 29.63 4.77
N GLU A 318 19.18 28.67 3.99
CA GLU A 318 18.44 28.05 2.87
C GLU A 318 18.86 26.58 2.69
N ILE A 319 17.92 25.74 2.27
CA ILE A 319 18.14 24.35 1.86
C ILE A 319 17.64 24.21 0.42
N LYS A 320 18.54 24.30 -0.55
CA LYS A 320 18.22 24.09 -1.97
C LYS A 320 18.31 22.61 -2.29
N VAL A 321 17.23 22.06 -2.83
CA VAL A 321 17.10 20.67 -3.27
C VAL A 321 16.96 20.66 -4.78
N GLU A 322 17.91 20.02 -5.45
CA GLU A 322 17.96 19.89 -6.90
C GLU A 322 17.63 18.44 -7.26
N VAL A 323 16.62 18.24 -8.11
CA VAL A 323 16.07 16.94 -8.53
C VAL A 323 15.61 17.00 -10.01
N ILE A 324 15.15 15.88 -10.57
CA ILE A 324 14.46 15.91 -11.88
C ILE A 324 13.12 16.66 -11.78
N ALA A 325 12.66 17.26 -12.88
CA ALA A 325 11.46 18.08 -13.00
C ALA A 325 10.20 17.39 -12.46
N ARG A 326 9.99 16.10 -12.78
CA ARG A 326 8.84 15.34 -12.22
C ARG A 326 8.91 15.25 -10.69
N ALA A 327 10.11 15.04 -10.14
CA ALA A 327 10.29 15.01 -8.69
C ALA A 327 10.16 16.43 -8.09
N ALA A 328 10.61 17.48 -8.77
CA ALA A 328 10.44 18.85 -8.32
C ALA A 328 8.96 19.24 -8.22
N ASP A 329 8.14 18.82 -9.20
CA ASP A 329 6.68 19.02 -9.19
C ASP A 329 6.02 18.28 -8.01
N ILE A 330 6.36 17.01 -7.80
CA ILE A 330 5.78 16.18 -6.72
C ILE A 330 6.23 16.64 -5.33
N LEU A 331 7.52 16.87 -5.13
CA LEU A 331 8.14 17.17 -3.83
C LEU A 331 8.03 18.66 -3.47
N GLY A 332 7.90 19.51 -4.48
CA GLY A 332 7.75 20.96 -4.35
C GLY A 332 6.30 21.44 -4.28
N ASP A 333 5.30 20.54 -4.31
CA ASP A 333 3.88 20.88 -4.22
C ASP A 333 3.60 21.78 -2.99
N PRO A 334 3.09 23.02 -3.19
CA PRO A 334 2.82 23.96 -2.11
C PRO A 334 1.91 23.41 -1.00
N HIS A 335 0.96 22.52 -1.32
CA HIS A 335 0.06 21.93 -0.32
C HIS A 335 0.81 21.06 0.70
N LYS A 336 1.99 20.57 0.34
CA LYS A 336 2.82 19.71 1.20
C LYS A 336 3.75 20.51 2.11
N TYR A 337 3.87 21.83 1.98
CA TYR A 337 4.70 22.66 2.85
C TYR A 337 4.10 22.90 4.24
N ARG A 338 2.83 22.52 4.44
CA ARG A 338 2.09 22.69 5.70
C ARG A 338 1.27 21.43 6.02
N PRO A 339 1.93 20.28 6.30
CA PRO A 339 1.19 19.08 6.64
C PRO A 339 0.46 19.24 7.98
N ASP A 340 -0.79 18.78 8.05
CA ASP A 340 -1.64 18.80 9.26
C ASP A 340 -1.99 17.38 9.77
N SER A 341 -1.50 16.36 9.05
CA SER A 341 -1.80 14.95 9.17
C SER A 341 -0.54 14.13 8.89
N LYS A 342 -0.49 12.91 9.44
CA LYS A 342 0.63 11.97 9.24
C LYS A 342 0.83 11.67 7.75
N GLU A 343 -0.26 11.37 7.05
CA GLU A 343 -0.28 10.97 5.63
C GLU A 343 0.20 12.09 4.71
N THR A 344 0.00 13.35 5.10
CA THR A 344 0.54 14.50 4.36
C THR A 344 2.01 14.74 4.74
N ALA A 345 2.37 14.55 6.01
CA ALA A 345 3.73 14.74 6.51
C ALA A 345 4.72 13.73 5.91
N ASP A 346 4.35 12.45 5.80
CA ASP A 346 5.21 11.42 5.18
C ASP A 346 5.39 11.60 3.66
N HIS A 347 4.56 12.43 3.02
CA HIS A 347 4.72 12.87 1.62
C HIS A 347 5.28 14.31 1.49
N SER A 348 5.64 14.96 2.60
CA SER A 348 6.19 16.32 2.61
C SER A 348 7.70 16.29 2.72
N LEU A 349 8.38 16.61 1.60
CA LEU A 349 9.82 16.81 1.62
C LEU A 349 10.25 17.94 2.57
N PRO A 350 9.62 19.14 2.56
CA PRO A 350 10.00 20.22 3.46
C PRO A 350 9.93 19.82 4.94
N TYR A 351 8.87 19.12 5.34
CA TYR A 351 8.73 18.60 6.69
C TYR A 351 9.82 17.59 7.04
N SER A 352 10.05 16.62 6.15
CA SER A 352 11.05 15.57 6.33
C SER A 352 12.47 16.11 6.50
N LEU A 353 12.83 17.13 5.70
CA LEU A 353 14.12 17.83 5.85
C LEU A 353 14.17 18.66 7.14
N ALA A 354 13.07 19.31 7.52
CA ALA A 354 13.02 20.11 8.74
C ALA A 354 13.22 19.24 10.00
N VAL A 355 12.49 18.13 10.13
CA VAL A 355 12.67 17.21 11.27
C VAL A 355 14.03 16.52 11.24
N GLY A 356 14.54 16.14 10.06
CA GLY A 356 15.88 15.58 9.92
C GLY A 356 16.98 16.55 10.39
N LEU A 357 16.84 17.84 10.08
CA LEU A 357 17.78 18.89 10.49
C LEU A 357 17.68 19.23 11.99
N VAL A 358 16.47 19.26 12.56
CA VAL A 358 16.25 19.63 13.97
C VAL A 358 16.54 18.48 14.91
N ASP A 359 16.02 17.29 14.61
CA ASP A 359 16.05 16.14 15.50
C ASP A 359 17.26 15.23 15.23
N GLY A 360 17.94 15.42 14.09
CA GLY A 360 19.04 14.57 13.65
C GLY A 360 18.61 13.14 13.28
N MET A 361 17.31 12.90 13.15
CA MET A 361 16.73 11.60 12.82
C MET A 361 15.36 11.77 12.15
N VAL A 362 14.98 10.79 11.33
CA VAL A 362 13.64 10.71 10.72
C VAL A 362 13.10 9.31 10.98
N THR A 363 12.29 9.19 12.02
CA THR A 363 11.66 7.94 12.49
C THR A 363 10.17 8.16 12.66
N PRO A 364 9.34 7.13 12.93
CA PRO A 364 7.90 7.34 13.15
C PRO A 364 7.56 8.25 14.32
N LEU A 365 8.51 8.48 15.26
CA LEU A 365 8.33 9.47 16.33
C LEU A 365 8.11 10.88 15.77
N GLN A 366 8.79 11.22 14.67
CA GLN A 366 8.65 12.49 13.99
C GLN A 366 7.31 12.64 13.26
N PHE A 367 6.52 11.58 13.09
CA PHE A 367 5.24 11.64 12.36
C PHE A 367 4.02 11.54 13.30
N LYS A 368 4.24 11.61 14.61
CA LYS A 368 3.16 11.76 15.59
C LYS A 368 2.49 13.12 15.43
N GLU A 369 1.18 13.17 15.66
CA GLU A 369 0.34 14.37 15.52
C GLU A 369 0.92 15.60 16.23
N GLU A 370 1.43 15.42 17.46
CA GLU A 370 2.07 16.48 18.26
C GLU A 370 3.29 17.09 17.57
N ARG A 371 4.09 16.28 16.86
CA ARG A 371 5.28 16.74 16.14
C ARG A 371 4.93 17.31 14.77
N VAL A 372 3.99 16.69 14.06
CA VAL A 372 3.49 17.18 12.77
C VAL A 372 2.90 18.58 12.89
N ARG A 373 2.21 18.87 13.99
CA ARG A 373 1.59 20.18 14.26
C ARG A 373 2.51 21.19 14.95
N ASP A 374 3.80 20.88 15.10
CA ASP A 374 4.73 21.80 15.75
C ASP A 374 5.08 22.98 14.83
N ASN A 375 4.48 24.14 15.13
CA ASN A 375 4.71 25.38 14.40
C ASN A 375 6.18 25.85 14.44
N ALA A 376 7.02 25.35 15.36
CA ALA A 376 8.45 25.66 15.39
C ALA A 376 9.21 25.12 14.16
N LEU A 377 8.64 24.14 13.43
CA LEU A 377 9.22 23.61 12.20
C LEU A 377 8.95 24.49 10.98
N ILE A 378 7.90 25.34 11.02
CA ILE A 378 7.48 26.17 9.88
C ILE A 378 8.62 27.05 9.34
N PRO A 379 9.36 27.80 10.18
CA PRO A 379 10.47 28.62 9.70
C PRO A 379 11.60 27.82 9.04
N ILE A 380 11.71 26.52 9.30
CA ILE A 380 12.72 25.64 8.70
C ILE A 380 12.19 25.07 7.39
N MET A 381 10.92 24.65 7.34
CA MET A 381 10.26 24.23 6.10
C MET A 381 10.30 25.34 5.04
N ASP A 382 10.16 26.61 5.44
CA ASP A 382 10.19 27.75 4.51
C ASP A 382 11.55 28.02 3.87
N LYS A 383 12.63 27.48 4.47
CA LYS A 383 14.00 27.52 3.93
C LYS A 383 14.21 26.49 2.83
N VAL A 384 13.33 25.51 2.69
CA VAL A 384 13.44 24.47 1.66
C VAL A 384 12.99 25.03 0.32
N LYS A 385 13.81 24.85 -0.71
CA LYS A 385 13.52 25.21 -2.10
C LYS A 385 13.81 24.01 -2.99
N VAL A 386 12.77 23.46 -3.60
CA VAL A 386 12.89 22.34 -4.53
C VAL A 386 12.91 22.88 -5.95
N VAL A 387 13.91 22.53 -6.74
CA VAL A 387 14.07 22.98 -8.12
C VAL A 387 14.47 21.84 -9.03
N ALA A 388 14.04 21.92 -10.29
CA ALA A 388 14.48 21.01 -11.34
C ALA A 388 15.95 21.28 -11.70
N ASN A 389 16.68 20.24 -12.10
CA ASN A 389 18.06 20.33 -12.57
C ASN A 389 18.21 19.60 -13.92
N GLU A 390 18.58 20.35 -14.95
CA GLU A 390 18.75 19.85 -16.33
C GLU A 390 19.87 18.80 -16.46
N GLU A 391 20.93 18.87 -15.63
CA GLU A 391 21.98 17.84 -15.56
C GLU A 391 21.37 16.50 -15.15
N PHE A 392 20.37 16.50 -14.26
CA PHE A 392 19.75 15.29 -13.75
C PHE A 392 18.71 14.73 -14.73
N GLU A 393 18.04 15.59 -15.50
CA GLU A 393 17.20 15.16 -16.63
C GLU A 393 18.00 14.33 -17.64
N ALA A 394 19.21 14.78 -17.98
CA ALA A 394 20.08 14.08 -18.94
C ALA A 394 20.57 12.70 -18.44
N LEU A 395 20.51 12.45 -17.12
CA LEU A 395 20.92 11.18 -16.50
C LEU A 395 19.74 10.22 -16.29
N PHE A 396 18.51 10.70 -16.38
CA PHE A 396 17.30 9.91 -16.25
C PHE A 396 17.08 9.05 -17.51
N PRO A 397 16.60 7.79 -17.41
CA PRO A 397 16.20 7.06 -16.21
C PRO A 397 17.33 6.25 -15.55
N LYS A 398 18.58 6.33 -16.04
CA LYS A 398 19.70 5.52 -15.52
C LYS A 398 20.02 5.85 -14.06
N PHE A 399 19.98 7.13 -13.72
CA PHE A 399 20.07 7.62 -12.35
C PHE A 399 18.90 8.55 -12.06
N GLN A 400 18.54 8.67 -10.79
CA GLN A 400 17.61 9.70 -10.30
C GLN A 400 18.33 10.53 -9.22
N PRO A 401 19.34 11.34 -9.61
CA PRO A 401 20.17 12.03 -8.63
C PRO A 401 19.39 13.08 -7.86
N SER A 402 19.86 13.34 -6.64
CA SER A 402 19.46 14.49 -5.85
C SER A 402 20.70 15.21 -5.34
N ARG A 403 20.67 16.54 -5.32
CA ARG A 403 21.70 17.35 -4.67
C ARG A 403 21.04 18.27 -3.67
N VAL A 404 21.59 18.29 -2.45
CA VAL A 404 21.18 19.24 -1.43
C VAL A 404 22.32 20.20 -1.18
N THR A 405 22.02 21.48 -1.29
CA THR A 405 22.94 22.58 -0.98
C THR A 405 22.38 23.39 0.18
N ILE A 406 23.10 23.39 1.30
CA ILE A 406 22.76 24.14 2.50
C ILE A 406 23.57 25.43 2.50
N THR A 407 22.87 26.57 2.47
CA THR A 407 23.48 27.89 2.67
C THR A 407 23.30 28.28 4.13
N THR A 408 24.39 28.64 4.80
CA THR A 408 24.39 29.09 6.20
C THR A 408 24.23 30.60 6.31
N ASN A 409 23.93 31.10 7.51
CA ASN A 409 23.72 32.53 7.78
C ASN A 409 24.96 33.39 7.49
N ASP A 410 26.17 32.81 7.57
CA ASP A 410 27.43 33.49 7.23
C ASP A 410 27.75 33.47 5.72
N GLY A 411 26.87 32.86 4.91
CA GLY A 411 26.99 32.78 3.45
C GLY A 411 27.74 31.55 2.93
N LYS A 412 28.32 30.70 3.79
CA LYS A 412 28.95 29.45 3.33
C LYS A 412 27.92 28.48 2.76
N GLN A 413 28.32 27.77 1.71
CA GLN A 413 27.53 26.73 1.07
C GLN A 413 28.20 25.37 1.23
N HIS A 414 27.39 24.38 1.58
CA HIS A 414 27.79 22.99 1.71
C HIS A 414 26.87 22.14 0.84
N SER A 415 27.41 21.26 0.01
CA SER A 415 26.62 20.51 -0.96
C SER A 415 27.00 19.04 -1.01
N THR A 416 25.99 18.18 -1.07
CA THR A 416 26.17 16.73 -1.27
C THR A 416 25.23 16.27 -2.37
N ARG A 417 25.77 15.50 -3.32
CA ARG A 417 25.00 14.77 -4.35
C ARG A 417 24.86 13.31 -3.93
N VAL A 418 23.68 12.76 -4.11
CA VAL A 418 23.35 11.36 -3.91
C VAL A 418 22.71 10.83 -5.19
N ASP A 419 23.35 9.84 -5.81
CA ASP A 419 22.82 9.19 -7.02
C ASP A 419 21.87 8.02 -6.70
N VAL A 420 22.05 7.41 -5.52
CA VAL A 420 21.25 6.29 -5.02
C VAL A 420 20.96 6.50 -3.54
N PRO A 421 19.70 6.47 -3.08
CA PRO A 421 19.37 6.65 -1.67
C PRO A 421 19.81 5.44 -0.84
N LYS A 422 20.00 5.65 0.47
CA LYS A 422 20.22 4.54 1.41
C LYS A 422 19.01 3.62 1.39
N GLY A 423 19.24 2.33 1.12
CA GLY A 423 18.21 1.32 0.95
C GLY A 423 17.96 0.91 -0.51
N ASP A 424 18.49 1.65 -1.49
CA ASP A 424 18.58 1.18 -2.88
C ASP A 424 19.40 -0.12 -2.95
N PRO A 425 19.12 -1.06 -3.87
CA PRO A 425 19.93 -2.27 -4.04
C PRO A 425 21.45 -2.03 -4.21
N ARG A 426 21.84 -0.83 -4.67
CA ARG A 426 23.24 -0.41 -4.84
C ARG A 426 23.86 0.19 -3.56
N ASP A 427 23.05 0.57 -2.58
CA ASP A 427 23.45 0.96 -1.21
C ASP A 427 22.44 0.38 -0.19
N PRO A 428 22.37 -0.96 -0.05
CA PRO A 428 21.32 -1.61 0.72
C PRO A 428 21.45 -1.31 2.21
N MET A 429 20.34 -1.45 2.95
CA MET A 429 20.41 -1.45 4.42
C MET A 429 21.13 -2.70 4.91
N THR A 430 22.01 -2.55 5.89
CA THR A 430 22.63 -3.69 6.58
C THR A 430 21.64 -4.32 7.55
N GLU A 431 21.88 -5.58 7.95
CA GLU A 431 21.06 -6.24 8.98
C GLU A 431 21.03 -5.43 10.29
N ASP A 432 22.15 -4.82 10.68
CA ASP A 432 22.22 -3.97 11.88
C ASP A 432 21.36 -2.70 11.75
N GLU A 433 21.34 -2.07 10.58
CA GLU A 433 20.48 -0.91 10.31
C GLU A 433 18.99 -1.31 10.35
N ILE A 434 18.64 -2.48 9.80
CA ILE A 434 17.29 -3.05 9.89
C ILE A 434 16.95 -3.38 11.35
N ALA A 435 17.88 -3.91 12.15
CA ALA A 435 17.65 -4.20 13.56
C ALA A 435 17.41 -2.94 14.39
N VAL A 436 18.09 -1.83 14.08
CA VAL A 436 17.83 -0.52 14.68
C VAL A 436 16.41 -0.06 14.34
N LYS A 437 16.03 -0.10 13.06
CA LYS A 437 14.67 0.21 12.58
C LYS A 437 13.63 -0.66 13.28
N PHE A 438 13.80 -1.97 13.26
CA PHE A 438 12.91 -2.95 13.88
C PHE A 438 12.69 -2.68 15.38
N THR A 439 13.79 -2.43 16.11
CA THR A 439 13.72 -2.15 17.55
C THR A 439 13.02 -0.82 17.83
N ALA A 440 13.19 0.19 16.98
CA ALA A 440 12.47 1.46 17.09
C ALA A 440 10.95 1.30 16.88
N LEU A 441 10.55 0.37 16.01
CA LEU A 441 9.14 0.12 15.68
C LEU A 441 8.44 -0.81 16.69
N GLY A 442 9.13 -1.84 17.17
CA GLY A 442 8.56 -2.88 18.01
C GLY A 442 8.98 -2.88 19.48
N GLY A 443 10.06 -2.18 19.83
CA GLY A 443 10.72 -2.32 21.14
C GLY A 443 9.84 -1.94 22.34
N ASP A 444 9.02 -0.89 22.21
CA ASP A 444 8.08 -0.47 23.25
C ASP A 444 6.79 -1.30 23.28
N LEU A 445 6.51 -2.02 22.19
CA LEU A 445 5.28 -2.80 22.00
C LEU A 445 5.45 -4.24 22.50
N VAL A 446 6.47 -4.94 22.01
CA VAL A 446 6.72 -6.36 22.33
C VAL A 446 7.93 -6.57 23.24
N GLY A 447 8.76 -5.55 23.44
CA GLY A 447 9.98 -5.60 24.25
C GLY A 447 11.24 -5.89 23.43
N LYS A 448 12.37 -5.26 23.79
CA LYS A 448 13.65 -5.41 23.06
C LYS A 448 14.17 -6.85 22.99
N ASP A 449 13.98 -7.64 24.05
CA ASP A 449 14.37 -9.06 24.04
C ASP A 449 13.52 -9.89 23.09
N GLN A 450 12.23 -9.55 22.96
CA GLN A 450 11.33 -10.17 22.01
C GLN A 450 11.71 -9.79 20.57
N CYS A 451 12.10 -8.52 20.33
CA CYS A 451 12.64 -8.10 19.04
C CYS A 451 13.87 -8.91 18.61
N LYS A 452 14.80 -9.19 19.54
CA LYS A 452 15.96 -10.05 19.27
C LYS A 452 15.57 -11.49 18.94
N LYS A 453 14.54 -12.03 19.61
CA LYS A 453 14.00 -13.36 19.31
C LYS A 453 13.33 -13.40 17.94
N LEU A 454 12.57 -12.36 17.58
CA LEU A 454 11.96 -12.20 16.26
C LEU A 454 13.02 -12.15 15.18
N GLN A 455 14.05 -11.32 15.33
CA GLN A 455 15.20 -11.28 14.41
C GLN A 455 15.78 -12.69 14.23
N LYS A 456 16.12 -13.37 15.32
CA LYS A 456 16.69 -14.71 15.25
C LYS A 456 15.78 -15.70 14.51
N PHE A 457 14.48 -15.70 14.82
CA PHE A 457 13.51 -16.59 14.17
C PHE A 457 13.43 -16.30 12.67
N ILE A 458 13.29 -15.03 12.29
CA ILE A 458 13.16 -14.58 10.90
C ILE A 458 14.41 -14.92 10.10
N MET A 459 15.60 -14.67 10.64
CA MET A 459 16.86 -14.95 9.96
C MET A 459 17.18 -16.44 9.81
N SER A 460 16.41 -17.32 10.46
CA SER A 460 16.47 -18.78 10.30
C SER A 460 15.14 -19.41 9.91
N MET A 461 14.19 -18.64 9.35
CA MET A 461 12.81 -19.10 9.14
C MET A 461 12.72 -20.29 8.20
N GLU A 462 13.65 -20.44 7.27
CA GLU A 462 13.74 -21.55 6.33
C GLU A 462 13.97 -22.92 7.01
N THR A 463 14.32 -22.91 8.31
CA THR A 463 14.50 -24.11 9.13
C THR A 463 13.25 -24.49 9.92
N ALA A 464 12.22 -23.65 9.91
CA ALA A 464 11.01 -23.86 10.69
C ALA A 464 10.01 -24.75 9.93
N ASP A 465 9.62 -25.87 10.54
CA ASP A 465 8.58 -26.75 10.00
C ASP A 465 7.18 -26.09 10.05
N LYS A 466 6.98 -25.16 10.99
CA LYS A 466 5.75 -24.39 11.19
C LYS A 466 6.06 -22.96 11.63
N LEU A 467 5.11 -22.05 11.41
CA LEU A 467 5.29 -20.62 11.66
C LEU A 467 4.67 -20.10 12.97
N ASP A 468 4.07 -20.95 13.80
CA ASP A 468 3.43 -20.57 15.07
C ASP A 468 4.34 -19.70 15.96
N GLY A 469 5.62 -20.05 16.01
CA GLY A 469 6.63 -19.31 16.77
C GLY A 469 6.73 -17.83 16.35
N LEU A 470 6.55 -17.50 15.07
CA LEU A 470 6.52 -16.12 14.59
C LEU A 470 5.34 -15.34 15.19
N PHE A 471 4.15 -15.94 15.17
CA PHE A 471 2.93 -15.30 15.67
C PHE A 471 2.91 -15.17 17.19
N GLU A 472 3.40 -16.18 17.90
CA GLU A 472 3.63 -16.09 19.35
C GLU A 472 4.60 -14.96 19.70
N LEU A 473 5.65 -14.79 18.88
CA LEU A 473 6.66 -13.77 19.12
C LEU A 473 6.16 -12.36 18.81
N THR A 474 5.29 -12.20 17.80
CA THR A 474 4.70 -10.90 17.43
C THR A 474 3.52 -10.49 18.31
N THR A 475 2.89 -11.43 19.03
CA THR A 475 1.76 -11.12 19.91
C THR A 475 2.21 -10.31 21.13
N ALA A 476 1.64 -9.12 21.30
CA ALA A 476 1.91 -8.29 22.47
C ALA A 476 1.31 -8.95 23.72
N ARG A 477 2.16 -9.56 24.54
CA ARG A 477 1.74 -10.03 25.87
C ARG A 477 1.38 -8.78 26.67
N ALA A 478 0.12 -8.68 27.07
CA ALA A 478 -0.36 -7.58 27.92
C ALA A 478 0.63 -7.43 29.08
N THR A 479 1.43 -6.37 29.06
CA THR A 479 2.34 -6.07 30.16
C THR A 479 1.44 -5.65 31.32
N LEU A 480 1.08 -6.63 32.17
CA LEU A 480 0.41 -6.46 33.46
C LEU A 480 1.16 -5.50 34.42
N ASN A 481 2.25 -4.87 33.97
CA ASN A 481 3.15 -4.04 34.76
C ASN A 481 2.89 -2.52 34.70
N LYS A 482 2.03 -2.00 33.80
CA LYS A 482 1.72 -0.54 33.80
C LYS A 482 0.56 -0.14 34.72
N SER A 483 -0.39 -1.04 35.04
CA SER A 483 -1.46 -0.73 36.00
C SER A 483 -0.98 -0.81 37.47
N ARG A 484 -0.05 -1.72 37.79
CA ARG A 484 0.53 -1.84 39.15
C ARG A 484 1.42 -0.67 39.55
N ARG A 485 2.11 0.00 38.61
CA ARG A 485 2.91 1.21 38.92
C ARG A 485 2.07 2.47 39.08
N LYS A 486 0.93 2.58 38.40
CA LYS A 486 0.00 3.71 38.60
C LYS A 486 -0.83 3.55 39.89
N SER A 487 -1.24 2.33 40.27
CA SER A 487 -1.98 2.13 41.52
C SER A 487 -1.12 2.32 42.78
N ALA A 488 0.18 1.95 42.71
CA ALA A 488 1.13 2.14 43.82
C ALA A 488 1.45 3.63 44.10
N ASN A 489 1.37 4.50 43.09
CA ASN A 489 1.59 5.94 43.26
C ASN A 489 0.30 6.70 43.64
N LEU A 490 -0.90 6.17 43.36
CA LEU A 490 -2.16 6.78 43.81
C LEU A 490 -2.50 6.47 45.27
N HIS A 491 -1.99 5.37 45.85
CA HIS A 491 -2.27 5.01 47.25
C HIS A 491 -1.47 5.82 48.29
N ARG A 492 -0.63 6.77 47.86
CA ARG A 492 0.14 7.64 48.76
C ARG A 492 -0.37 9.08 48.88
N CYS A 493 -1.47 9.43 48.20
CA CYS A 493 -1.98 10.81 48.14
C CYS A 493 -3.47 10.98 48.52
N ALA A 494 -4.13 9.97 49.07
CA ALA A 494 -5.56 10.06 49.41
C ALA A 494 -5.83 9.56 50.83
N THR A 495 -5.35 10.31 51.81
CA THR A 495 -5.90 10.32 53.17
C THR A 495 -5.94 11.76 53.63
N PHE A 496 -6.94 12.51 53.20
CA PHE A 496 -7.50 13.61 53.97
C PHE A 496 -8.87 14.00 53.40
N VAL A 497 -9.77 14.33 54.32
CA VAL A 497 -11.17 14.78 54.16
C VAL A 497 -12.23 13.67 54.12
N ALA A 498 -12.78 13.47 55.33
CA ALA A 498 -14.04 12.81 55.61
C ALA A 498 -15.22 13.78 55.43
N GLY A 499 -16.39 13.23 55.09
CA GLY A 499 -17.71 13.66 55.60
C GLY A 499 -18.49 14.70 54.79
N ALA A 500 -19.54 14.25 54.10
CA ALA A 500 -20.91 14.84 54.18
C ALA A 500 -21.91 14.07 53.27
N GLU A 501 -22.78 13.31 53.96
CA GLU A 501 -24.21 13.02 53.75
C GLU A 501 -24.85 12.66 52.39
N MET A 502 -25.77 11.68 52.49
CA MET A 502 -26.77 11.24 51.52
C MET A 502 -28.19 11.72 51.92
N ASN A 503 -29.11 11.73 50.92
CA ASN A 503 -30.59 11.89 50.93
C ASN A 503 -31.10 13.29 50.55
N ALA A 504 -32.20 13.52 49.80
CA ALA A 504 -33.26 12.68 49.22
C ALA A 504 -34.09 13.45 48.15
N LEU A 505 -34.79 12.68 47.29
CA LEU A 505 -36.12 12.86 46.64
C LEU A 505 -36.53 14.19 45.95
N GLY A 506 -37.11 14.05 44.74
CA GLY A 506 -38.05 15.03 44.17
C GLY A 506 -38.47 14.75 42.71
N GLN A 507 -39.60 14.06 42.51
CA GLN A 507 -40.31 14.02 41.23
C GLN A 507 -40.89 15.39 40.86
N ARG A 508 -40.93 15.73 39.56
CA ARG A 508 -42.01 16.50 38.90
C ARG A 508 -41.92 16.37 37.38
N GLN A 509 -42.97 15.84 36.77
CA GLN A 509 -43.31 16.06 35.35
C GLN A 509 -43.78 17.50 35.17
N LEU A 510 -43.49 18.12 34.02
CA LEU A 510 -44.37 19.06 33.30
C LEU A 510 -43.86 19.24 31.87
N ALA A 511 -44.80 19.23 30.92
CA ALA A 511 -44.59 19.27 29.48
C ALA A 511 -44.01 20.61 28.96
N GLY A 512 -43.25 20.54 27.87
CA GLY A 512 -42.78 21.70 27.10
C GLY A 512 -42.93 21.48 25.59
N LYS A 513 -43.68 22.40 24.95
CA LYS A 513 -43.97 22.61 23.52
C LYS A 513 -43.04 21.94 22.48
N ILE A 514 -43.67 21.19 21.57
CA ILE A 514 -43.13 20.86 20.25
C ILE A 514 -43.36 22.09 19.34
N ASN A 515 -42.28 22.70 18.86
CA ASN A 515 -42.31 23.55 17.67
C ASN A 515 -41.86 22.69 16.48
N GLY A 516 -42.79 22.41 15.58
CA GLY A 516 -42.51 21.69 14.34
C GLY A 516 -41.98 22.62 13.25
N VAL A 517 -40.92 22.20 12.56
CA VAL A 517 -40.69 22.48 11.14
C VAL A 517 -39.93 21.29 10.52
N GLY A 518 -40.61 20.57 9.62
CA GLY A 518 -40.06 19.92 8.43
C GLY A 518 -39.04 18.78 8.59
N LEU A 519 -39.51 17.55 8.74
CA LEU A 519 -38.72 16.35 8.37
C LEU A 519 -38.92 16.02 6.88
N PRO A 520 -37.88 15.61 6.14
CA PRO A 520 -38.00 15.06 4.79
C PRO A 520 -38.68 13.68 4.80
N ALA A 521 -39.41 13.41 3.72
CA ALA A 521 -40.26 12.25 3.53
C ALA A 521 -39.51 10.90 3.68
N HIS A 522 -40.09 10.01 4.48
CA HIS A 522 -39.73 8.60 4.52
C HIS A 522 -40.16 7.93 3.20
N VAL A 523 -39.20 7.44 2.42
CA VAL A 523 -39.47 6.44 1.38
C VAL A 523 -39.53 5.09 2.06
N ALA A 524 -40.72 4.50 2.14
CA ALA A 524 -40.88 3.10 2.51
C ALA A 524 -40.40 2.22 1.35
N LEU A 525 -39.47 1.31 1.63
CA LEU A 525 -39.07 0.26 0.68
C LEU A 525 -40.20 -0.77 0.55
N PRO A 526 -40.52 -1.26 -0.66
CA PRO A 526 -41.52 -2.31 -0.81
C PRO A 526 -41.02 -3.61 -0.18
N ALA A 527 -41.89 -4.24 0.62
CA ALA A 527 -41.68 -5.57 1.16
C ALA A 527 -41.66 -6.61 0.02
N ILE A 528 -40.60 -7.41 -0.04
CA ILE A 528 -40.54 -8.60 -0.89
C ILE A 528 -41.16 -9.75 -0.10
N ALA A 529 -42.37 -10.18 -0.49
CA ALA A 529 -42.95 -11.43 -0.03
C ALA A 529 -42.36 -12.59 -0.85
N SER A 530 -41.78 -13.58 -0.18
CA SER A 530 -41.37 -14.85 -0.79
C SER A 530 -42.61 -15.72 -1.05
N ALA A 531 -43.05 -15.80 -2.30
CA ALA A 531 -43.99 -16.83 -2.73
C ALA A 531 -43.21 -18.02 -3.30
N LEU A 532 -43.20 -19.14 -2.58
CA LEU A 532 -42.73 -20.43 -3.09
C LEU A 532 -43.66 -20.89 -4.22
N ALA A 533 -43.11 -21.15 -5.40
CA ALA A 533 -43.83 -21.85 -6.46
C ALA A 533 -43.74 -23.36 -6.24
N ALA A 534 -44.89 -24.05 -6.34
CA ALA A 534 -45.00 -25.51 -6.28
C ALA A 534 -44.31 -26.20 -7.47
N PRO A 535 -43.86 -27.46 -7.35
CA PRO A 535 -43.12 -28.14 -8.41
C PRO A 535 -44.09 -28.71 -9.46
N ALA A 536 -43.80 -28.48 -10.74
CA ALA A 536 -44.40 -29.24 -11.84
C ALA A 536 -43.29 -30.01 -12.56
N GLY A 537 -43.48 -31.32 -12.68
CA GLY A 537 -42.53 -32.25 -13.27
C GLY A 537 -42.50 -32.25 -14.80
N PHE A 538 -41.41 -32.82 -15.31
CA PHE A 538 -41.20 -33.56 -16.57
C PHE A 538 -41.73 -33.05 -17.94
N PHE A 539 -40.76 -32.99 -18.88
CA PHE A 539 -40.82 -33.08 -20.35
C PHE A 539 -41.41 -31.91 -21.18
N LEU A 540 -40.54 -31.05 -21.74
CA LEU A 540 -40.20 -30.94 -23.19
C LEU A 540 -39.48 -29.60 -23.50
N ALA A 541 -38.55 -29.66 -24.46
CA ALA A 541 -37.72 -28.55 -24.91
C ALA A 541 -38.44 -27.58 -25.86
N THR A 542 -38.17 -26.28 -25.77
CA THR A 542 -38.32 -25.35 -26.90
C THR A 542 -37.18 -24.32 -26.96
N LYS A 543 -36.65 -24.15 -28.18
CA LYS A 543 -35.76 -23.06 -28.62
C LYS A 543 -36.55 -21.75 -28.69
N ARG A 544 -36.05 -20.67 -28.08
CA ARG A 544 -35.86 -19.33 -28.70
C ARG A 544 -35.32 -18.32 -27.70
N THR A 545 -34.54 -17.38 -28.24
CA THR A 545 -33.81 -16.28 -27.63
C THR A 545 -34.72 -15.24 -26.98
N ALA A 546 -34.35 -14.76 -25.79
CA ALA A 546 -34.99 -13.61 -25.16
C ALA A 546 -34.61 -12.31 -25.88
N ASP A 547 -35.63 -11.57 -26.31
CA ASP A 547 -35.56 -10.22 -26.86
C ASP A 547 -35.79 -9.22 -25.70
N PHE A 548 -34.84 -8.31 -25.47
CA PHE A 548 -34.93 -7.26 -24.45
C PHE A 548 -35.14 -5.89 -25.12
N GLY A 549 -36.32 -5.70 -25.71
CA GLY A 549 -36.79 -4.37 -26.11
C GLY A 549 -37.20 -3.53 -24.89
N ALA A 550 -36.70 -2.29 -24.81
CA ALA A 550 -37.00 -1.36 -23.73
C ALA A 550 -38.45 -0.83 -23.80
N THR A 551 -39.24 -1.06 -22.74
CA THR A 551 -40.53 -0.40 -22.53
C THR A 551 -40.31 0.97 -21.88
N ARG A 552 -40.68 2.02 -22.62
CA ARG A 552 -40.63 3.43 -22.22
C ARG A 552 -41.49 3.71 -20.98
N SER A 553 -41.00 4.57 -20.08
CA SER A 553 -41.85 5.41 -19.22
C SER A 553 -41.75 6.87 -19.69
N ARG A 554 -42.91 7.47 -19.97
CA ARG A 554 -43.06 8.89 -20.32
C ARG A 554 -42.96 9.72 -19.04
N VAL A 555 -42.10 10.73 -19.03
CA VAL A 555 -42.21 11.89 -18.12
C VAL A 555 -42.23 13.15 -18.98
N HIS A 556 -43.32 13.90 -18.84
CA HIS A 556 -43.53 15.23 -19.40
C HIS A 556 -42.99 16.26 -18.40
N ILE A 557 -42.14 17.19 -18.84
CA ILE A 557 -41.86 18.43 -18.10
C ILE A 557 -42.45 19.58 -18.93
N GLY A 558 -43.40 20.28 -18.33
CA GLY A 558 -43.98 21.52 -18.83
C GLY A 558 -43.17 22.74 -18.38
N ASP A 559 -43.26 23.78 -19.19
CA ASP A 559 -42.39 24.95 -19.28
C ASP A 559 -42.89 26.15 -18.43
N THR A 560 -42.06 27.21 -18.39
CA THR A 560 -42.29 28.63 -17.99
C THR A 560 -42.15 29.03 -16.50
N ALA A 561 -41.61 30.19 -16.09
CA ALA A 561 -40.88 31.29 -16.74
C ALA A 561 -40.41 32.33 -15.67
N ILE A 562 -39.59 33.30 -16.13
CA ILE A 562 -39.43 34.71 -15.70
C ILE A 562 -38.12 35.11 -14.96
N ALA A 563 -37.64 36.29 -15.39
CA ALA A 563 -36.28 36.80 -15.52
C ALA A 563 -35.83 37.85 -14.48
N SER A 564 -34.54 38.22 -14.58
CA SER A 564 -33.91 39.58 -14.55
C SER A 564 -32.54 39.52 -13.82
N HIS A 565 -31.50 40.34 -14.02
CA HIS A 565 -31.21 41.56 -14.79
C HIS A 565 -29.65 41.71 -14.86
N ARG A 566 -29.11 42.15 -16.02
CA ARG A 566 -27.84 42.92 -16.29
C ARG A 566 -26.59 42.78 -15.39
N ALA A 567 -25.44 42.49 -16.02
CA ALA A 567 -24.25 43.37 -16.09
C ALA A 567 -23.24 42.89 -17.17
N ASN A 568 -22.72 43.84 -17.96
CA ASN A 568 -21.83 43.64 -19.12
C ASN A 568 -20.34 43.48 -18.72
N LYS A 569 -19.52 42.75 -19.50
CA LYS A 569 -18.57 43.28 -20.52
C LYS A 569 -17.56 42.23 -21.02
N PHE A 570 -17.12 42.50 -22.26
CA PHE A 570 -16.25 41.78 -23.20
C PHE A 570 -14.82 41.46 -22.76
N PHE A 571 -14.25 40.38 -23.34
CA PHE A 571 -12.90 40.30 -23.94
C PHE A 571 -12.90 39.13 -24.98
N CYS A 572 -13.05 39.41 -26.28
CA CYS A 572 -12.00 39.57 -27.31
C CYS A 572 -11.05 38.36 -27.48
N PHE A 573 -11.35 37.56 -28.52
CA PHE A 573 -10.40 36.72 -29.26
C PHE A 573 -9.55 37.61 -30.18
N ALA A 574 -8.28 37.25 -30.35
CA ALA A 574 -7.46 37.67 -31.49
C ALA A 574 -6.72 36.45 -32.03
N ASP A 575 -6.91 36.24 -33.34
CA ASP A 575 -6.28 35.27 -34.22
C ASP A 575 -4.77 35.50 -34.41
N VAL A 576 -4.10 34.52 -35.05
CA VAL A 576 -3.19 34.63 -36.23
C VAL A 576 -2.24 33.41 -36.18
N VAL A 577 -2.52 32.35 -36.95
CA VAL A 577 -2.10 32.02 -38.34
C VAL A 577 -0.73 31.33 -38.42
N SER A 578 -0.77 30.18 -39.10
CA SER A 578 0.30 29.33 -39.62
C SER A 578 0.96 29.96 -40.85
N GLU A 579 2.29 29.81 -41.00
CA GLU A 579 2.95 29.24 -42.19
C GLU A 579 4.49 29.23 -42.05
N ASP A 580 5.07 28.10 -42.46
CA ASP A 580 6.42 27.79 -42.97
C ASP A 580 7.72 28.08 -42.18
N GLY A 581 8.47 26.99 -41.95
CA GLY A 581 9.85 26.93 -41.47
C GLY A 581 10.26 25.52 -41.01
#